data_AF-A0A923V2B1-F1
#
_entry.id   AF-A0A923V2B1-F1
#
_cell.length_a   1.000
_cell.length_b   1.000
_cell.length_c   1.000
_cell.angle_alpha   90.00
_cell.angle_beta   90.00
_cell.angle_gamma   90.00
#
_symmetry.space_group_name_H-M   'P 1'
#
loop_
_entity.id
_entity.type
_entity.pdbx_description
1 polymer ?
#
loop_
_entity_poly.entity_id
_entity_poly.type
_entity_poly.pdbx_seq_one_letter_code
_entity_poly.pdbx_strand_id
1 'polypeptide(L)'
;FSHDKTPYKTFFSASITSSGLKKPSQGGGPSYYFQINAQGNLLVAAGEWLPPADRLRAIRNRIRDEPARFAKISGNKAIGVHFGGLQEEGKLKRPPKGFDLDTPGLESIKLKHFIVWRETAIAGVMPEVLQKDVVAGFKIAQPLVTWLREIKPPVADEAI
;
A
#
# COMPACT_ATOMS: atom_id res chain seq x y z
N PHE A 1 21.98 5.09 26.06
CA PHE A 1 21.72 3.79 25.41
C PHE A 1 20.46 3.19 26.01
N SER A 2 19.55 2.67 25.19
CA SER A 2 18.35 1.96 25.71
C SER A 2 18.78 0.81 26.61
N HIS A 3 18.06 0.60 27.72
CA HIS A 3 18.28 -0.55 28.60
C HIS A 3 17.81 -1.86 27.93
N ASP A 4 16.88 -1.74 26.98
CA ASP A 4 16.48 -2.83 26.10
C ASP A 4 17.43 -2.92 24.90
N LYS A 5 18.06 -4.09 24.74
CA LYS A 5 19.00 -4.44 23.67
C LYS A 5 18.35 -5.27 22.55
N THR A 6 17.02 -5.39 22.52
CA THR A 6 16.35 -6.09 21.42
C THR A 6 16.78 -5.49 20.07
N PRO A 7 17.04 -6.33 19.05
CA PRO A 7 17.43 -5.84 17.74
C PRO A 7 16.37 -4.89 17.17
N TYR A 8 16.82 -3.77 16.60
CA TYR A 8 15.91 -2.80 15.98
C TYR A 8 15.08 -3.41 14.83
N LYS A 9 15.67 -4.35 14.06
CA LYS A 9 15.02 -5.02 12.93
C LYS A 9 15.15 -6.54 13.09
N THR A 10 14.01 -7.21 13.25
CA THR A 10 13.90 -8.66 13.48
C THR A 10 13.33 -9.41 12.27
N PHE A 11 13.34 -8.79 11.09
CA PHE A 11 12.82 -9.35 9.86
C PHE A 11 13.76 -9.10 8.69
N PHE A 12 13.72 -9.99 7.70
CA PHE A 12 14.24 -9.69 6.38
C PHE A 12 13.10 -9.32 5.44
N SER A 13 13.36 -8.48 4.45
CA SER A 13 12.33 -8.02 3.54
C SER A 13 12.89 -7.64 2.19
N ALA A 14 12.03 -7.67 1.18
CA ALA A 14 12.30 -7.09 -0.12
C ALA A 14 11.13 -6.18 -0.53
N SER A 15 11.48 -5.06 -1.14
CA SER A 15 10.53 -4.14 -1.77
C SER A 15 10.90 -4.02 -3.24
N ILE A 16 9.92 -4.23 -4.11
CA ILE A 16 10.06 -4.17 -5.57
C ILE A 16 9.30 -2.93 -6.03
N THR A 17 10.04 -1.89 -6.39
CA THR A 17 9.52 -0.63 -6.93
C THR A 17 9.94 -0.49 -8.39
N SER A 18 9.08 0.11 -9.22
CA SER A 18 9.42 0.41 -10.62
C SER A 18 10.41 1.56 -10.75
N SER A 19 10.50 2.41 -9.73
CA SER A 19 11.38 3.58 -9.70
C SER A 19 12.81 3.27 -9.25
N GLY A 20 13.06 2.09 -8.67
CA GLY A 20 14.33 1.75 -8.02
C GLY A 20 14.59 2.50 -6.69
N LEU A 21 13.73 3.46 -6.33
CA LEU A 21 13.81 4.20 -5.08
C LEU A 21 13.29 3.34 -3.93
N LYS A 22 14.04 3.32 -2.83
CA LYS A 22 13.84 2.35 -1.73
C LYS A 22 13.11 2.92 -0.52
N LYS A 23 13.07 4.25 -0.35
CA LYS A 23 12.39 4.90 0.79
C LYS A 23 11.02 5.46 0.35
N PRO A 24 9.96 5.27 1.16
CA PRO A 24 8.67 5.94 0.92
C PRO A 24 8.81 7.47 0.80
N SER A 25 9.68 8.07 1.61
CA SER A 25 9.97 9.52 1.59
C SER A 25 10.67 10.00 0.31
N GLN A 26 11.27 9.11 -0.48
CA GLN A 26 11.85 9.45 -1.78
C GLN A 26 10.80 9.44 -2.89
N GLY A 27 9.54 9.10 -2.59
CA GLY A 27 8.51 8.94 -3.62
C GLY A 27 8.72 7.69 -4.46
N GLY A 28 9.11 6.57 -3.83
CA GLY A 28 9.31 5.30 -4.55
C GLY A 28 8.06 4.74 -5.21
N GLY A 29 6.89 5.27 -4.86
CA GLY A 29 5.61 4.95 -5.46
C GLY A 29 5.10 3.57 -5.05
N PRO A 30 4.14 3.03 -5.81
CA PRO A 30 3.54 1.73 -5.53
C PRO A 30 4.55 0.58 -5.63
N SER A 31 4.65 -0.21 -4.57
CA SER A 31 5.58 -1.33 -4.45
C SER A 31 4.87 -2.67 -4.26
N TYR A 32 5.61 -3.74 -4.55
CA TYR A 32 5.33 -5.07 -4.02
C TYR A 32 6.31 -5.34 -2.89
N TYR A 33 5.82 -5.85 -1.78
CA TYR A 33 6.61 -6.02 -0.57
C TYR A 33 6.35 -7.40 0.03
N PHE A 34 7.40 -8.02 0.54
CA PHE A 34 7.24 -9.11 1.49
C PHE A 34 8.28 -9.03 2.59
N GLN A 35 7.96 -9.61 3.73
CA GLN A 35 8.90 -9.81 4.82
C GLN A 35 8.66 -11.13 5.53
N ILE A 36 9.70 -11.68 6.14
CA ILE A 36 9.58 -12.76 7.11
C ILE A 36 10.23 -12.30 8.41
N ASN A 37 9.48 -12.34 9.51
CA ASN A 37 9.95 -11.93 10.83
C ASN A 37 10.51 -13.11 11.65
N ALA A 38 11.18 -12.79 12.76
CA ALA A 38 11.77 -13.77 13.67
C ALA A 38 10.73 -14.68 14.36
N GLN A 39 9.44 -14.31 14.34
CA GLN A 39 8.34 -15.11 14.86
C GLN A 39 7.84 -16.14 13.85
N GLY A 40 8.39 -16.16 12.63
CA GLY A 40 7.97 -17.09 11.59
C GLY A 40 6.65 -16.68 10.94
N ASN A 41 6.41 -15.39 10.77
CA ASN A 41 5.30 -14.88 9.96
C ASN A 41 5.82 -14.31 8.64
N LEU A 42 5.15 -14.67 7.55
CA LEU A 42 5.25 -14.02 6.26
C LEU A 42 4.21 -12.91 6.18
N LEU A 43 4.65 -11.70 5.83
CA LEU A 43 3.75 -10.63 5.40
C LEU A 43 3.96 -10.38 3.92
N VAL A 44 2.86 -10.38 3.16
CA VAL A 44 2.81 -10.00 1.73
C VAL A 44 1.99 -8.73 1.62
N ALA A 45 2.53 -7.72 0.96
CA ALA A 45 1.88 -6.43 0.78
C ALA A 45 2.09 -5.87 -0.63
N ALA A 46 1.16 -5.02 -1.07
CA ALA A 46 1.25 -4.35 -2.36
C ALA A 46 0.39 -3.09 -2.41
N GLY A 47 0.93 -2.04 -3.03
CA GLY A 47 0.31 -0.72 -3.10
C GLY A 47 1.28 0.37 -2.63
N GLU A 48 0.76 1.46 -2.10
CA GLU A 48 1.56 2.62 -1.72
C GLU A 48 1.39 2.96 -0.24
N TRP A 49 2.43 2.66 0.54
CA TRP A 49 2.51 2.92 1.97
C TRP A 49 3.00 4.35 2.25
N LEU A 50 2.18 5.12 2.98
CA LEU A 50 2.46 6.50 3.41
C LEU A 50 3.10 7.36 2.30
N PRO A 51 2.40 7.57 1.17
CA PRO A 51 2.88 8.44 0.11
C PRO A 51 3.16 9.87 0.62
N PRO A 52 4.13 10.58 0.02
CA PRO A 52 4.34 12.01 0.23
C PRO A 52 3.06 12.84 0.01
N ALA A 53 3.00 14.05 0.57
CA ALA A 53 1.75 14.82 0.63
C ALA A 53 1.15 15.20 -0.73
N ASP A 54 2.00 15.59 -1.68
CA ASP A 54 1.66 15.87 -3.08
C ASP A 54 1.11 14.62 -3.78
N ARG A 55 1.78 13.49 -3.59
CA ARG A 55 1.40 12.19 -4.11
C ARG A 55 0.06 11.71 -3.54
N LEU A 56 -0.11 11.84 -2.23
CA LEU A 56 -1.34 11.51 -1.51
C LEU A 56 -2.52 12.37 -1.99
N ARG A 57 -2.28 13.66 -2.25
CA ARG A 57 -3.28 14.56 -2.83
C ARG A 57 -3.65 14.13 -4.25
N ALA A 58 -2.69 13.78 -5.09
CA ALA A 58 -2.95 13.30 -6.45
C ALA A 58 -3.81 12.02 -6.46
N ILE A 59 -3.54 11.08 -5.56
CA ILE A 59 -4.36 9.86 -5.43
C ILE A 59 -5.79 10.20 -5.02
N ARG A 60 -5.97 11.08 -4.02
CA ARG A 60 -7.31 11.49 -3.56
C ARG A 60 -8.11 12.22 -4.65
N ASN A 61 -7.45 13.09 -5.42
CA ASN A 61 -8.09 13.74 -6.57
C ASN A 61 -8.55 12.71 -7.60
N ARG A 62 -7.70 11.72 -7.93
CA ARG A 62 -8.10 10.65 -8.86
C ARG A 62 -9.29 9.83 -8.34
N ILE A 63 -9.38 9.58 -7.03
CA ILE A 63 -10.54 8.90 -6.42
C ILE A 63 -11.81 9.74 -6.57
N ARG A 64 -11.74 11.05 -6.32
CA ARG A 64 -12.86 11.97 -6.51
C ARG A 64 -13.33 11.98 -7.97
N ASP A 65 -12.38 12.00 -8.90
CA ASP A 65 -12.65 12.13 -10.34
C ASP A 65 -13.15 10.80 -10.96
N GLU A 66 -12.69 9.65 -10.43
CA GLU A 66 -13.02 8.30 -10.92
C GLU A 66 -13.48 7.34 -9.78
N PRO A 67 -14.52 7.69 -8.99
CA PRO A 67 -14.86 6.97 -7.75
C PRO A 67 -15.31 5.53 -8.02
N ALA A 68 -16.08 5.32 -9.09
CA ALA A 68 -16.55 3.99 -9.49
C ALA A 68 -15.39 3.07 -9.93
N ARG A 69 -14.39 3.62 -10.64
CA ARG A 69 -13.22 2.86 -11.08
C ARG A 69 -12.40 2.41 -9.87
N PHE A 70 -12.14 3.33 -8.92
CA PHE A 70 -11.44 2.98 -7.70
C PHE A 70 -12.21 1.95 -6.87
N ALA A 71 -13.53 2.13 -6.68
CA ALA A 71 -14.38 1.19 -5.95
C ALA A 71 -14.37 -0.22 -6.56
N LYS A 72 -14.33 -0.34 -7.90
CA LYS A 72 -14.20 -1.64 -8.58
C LYS A 72 -12.86 -2.32 -8.27
N ILE A 73 -11.79 -1.54 -8.17
CA ILE A 73 -10.44 -2.05 -7.88
C ILE A 73 -10.33 -2.44 -6.41
N SER A 74 -10.66 -1.53 -5.49
CA SER A 74 -10.56 -1.75 -4.05
C SER A 74 -11.57 -2.77 -3.52
N GLY A 75 -12.76 -2.83 -4.13
CA GLY A 75 -13.82 -3.80 -3.84
C GLY A 75 -13.68 -5.14 -4.56
N ASN A 76 -12.53 -5.43 -5.18
CA ASN A 76 -12.31 -6.71 -5.84
C ASN A 76 -12.42 -7.87 -4.82
N LYS A 77 -13.26 -8.86 -5.11
CA LYS A 77 -13.48 -10.03 -4.24
C LYS A 77 -12.19 -10.77 -3.88
N ALA A 78 -11.25 -10.90 -4.82
CA ALA A 78 -9.97 -11.55 -4.56
C ALA A 78 -9.11 -10.75 -3.57
N ILE A 79 -9.16 -9.42 -3.61
CA ILE A 79 -8.50 -8.57 -2.61
C ILE A 79 -9.14 -8.76 -1.25
N GLY A 80 -10.48 -8.77 -1.18
CA GLY A 80 -11.20 -9.00 0.08
C GLY A 80 -10.88 -10.37 0.69
N VAL A 81 -10.89 -11.44 -0.11
CA VAL A 81 -10.60 -12.80 0.35
C VAL A 81 -9.14 -12.98 0.77
N HIS A 82 -8.20 -12.41 0.00
CA HIS A 82 -6.78 -12.65 0.22
C HIS A 82 -6.16 -11.69 1.25
N PHE A 83 -6.62 -10.44 1.34
CA PHE A 83 -6.01 -9.40 2.17
C PHE A 83 -6.96 -8.79 3.21
N GLY A 84 -8.26 -9.10 3.17
CA GLY A 84 -9.26 -8.43 4.01
C GLY A 84 -9.64 -7.02 3.54
N GLY A 85 -9.13 -6.57 2.38
CA GLY A 85 -9.38 -5.23 1.84
C GLY A 85 -8.17 -4.30 1.93
N LEU A 86 -8.42 -3.01 1.69
CA LEU A 86 -7.42 -1.96 1.90
C LEU A 86 -7.18 -1.76 3.40
N GLN A 87 -5.94 -1.42 3.72
CA GLN A 87 -5.57 -1.09 5.08
C GLN A 87 -6.11 0.28 5.46
N GLU A 88 -6.73 0.37 6.63
CA GLU A 88 -7.37 1.57 7.14
C GLU A 88 -6.60 2.21 8.32
N GLU A 89 -5.37 1.77 8.56
CA GLU A 89 -4.58 2.28 9.68
C GLU A 89 -4.38 3.80 9.56
N GLY A 90 -4.73 4.51 10.64
CA GLY A 90 -4.64 5.96 10.67
C GLY A 90 -5.60 6.71 9.73
N LYS A 91 -6.61 6.04 9.15
CA LYS A 91 -7.70 6.64 8.37
C LYS A 91 -8.28 7.86 9.11
N LEU A 92 -8.52 8.92 8.36
CA LEU A 92 -9.02 10.17 8.91
C LEU A 92 -10.50 10.05 9.30
N LYS A 93 -10.89 10.62 10.45
CA LYS A 93 -12.30 10.70 10.85
C LYS A 93 -13.07 11.74 10.02
N ARG A 94 -12.43 12.86 9.70
CA ARG A 94 -13.00 13.99 8.96
C ARG A 94 -12.44 14.05 7.53
N PRO A 95 -13.16 14.67 6.58
CA PRO A 95 -12.61 14.94 5.27
C PRO A 95 -11.26 15.68 5.37
N PRO A 96 -10.24 15.29 4.59
CA PRO A 96 -9.00 16.05 4.51
C PRO A 96 -9.25 17.42 3.86
N LYS A 97 -8.36 18.39 4.12
CA LYS A 97 -8.44 19.73 3.54
C LYS A 97 -8.57 19.68 2.01
N GLY A 98 -9.58 20.37 1.47
CA GLY A 98 -9.87 20.44 0.03
C GLY A 98 -10.88 19.39 -0.47
N PHE A 99 -11.53 18.65 0.43
CA PHE A 99 -12.60 17.70 0.13
C PHE A 99 -13.78 17.94 1.06
N ASP A 100 -14.97 18.08 0.48
CA ASP A 100 -16.23 18.31 1.21
C ASP A 100 -16.91 16.99 1.59
N LEU A 101 -17.94 17.06 2.45
CA LEU A 101 -18.65 15.88 2.99
C LEU A 101 -19.39 15.08 1.92
N ASP A 102 -19.75 15.71 0.80
CA ASP A 102 -20.45 15.13 -0.35
C ASP A 102 -19.49 14.65 -1.45
N THR A 103 -18.17 14.77 -1.25
CA THR A 103 -17.17 14.32 -2.23
C THR A 103 -17.37 12.84 -2.58
N PRO A 104 -17.50 12.48 -3.87
CA PRO A 104 -17.55 11.08 -4.28
C PRO A 104 -16.33 10.28 -3.82
N GLY A 105 -16.54 9.09 -3.25
CA GLY A 105 -15.46 8.24 -2.75
C GLY A 105 -14.81 8.72 -1.45
N LEU A 106 -15.46 9.61 -0.69
CA LEU A 106 -14.92 10.25 0.52
C LEU A 106 -14.31 9.26 1.53
N GLU A 107 -14.92 8.09 1.74
CA GLU A 107 -14.39 7.09 2.67
C GLU A 107 -13.01 6.57 2.24
N SER A 108 -12.76 6.43 0.94
CA SER A 108 -11.45 6.08 0.41
C SER A 108 -10.49 7.27 0.44
N ILE A 109 -10.98 8.49 0.23
CA ILE A 109 -10.18 9.72 0.32
C ILE A 109 -9.63 9.94 1.74
N LYS A 110 -10.33 9.47 2.78
CA LYS A 110 -9.87 9.52 4.17
C LYS A 110 -8.67 8.62 4.47
N LEU A 111 -8.34 7.65 3.61
CA LEU A 111 -7.18 6.79 3.79
C LEU A 111 -5.87 7.59 3.73
N LYS A 112 -4.86 7.11 4.45
CA LYS A 112 -3.49 7.66 4.46
C LYS A 112 -2.49 6.86 3.63
N HIS A 113 -2.87 5.65 3.27
CA HIS A 113 -2.11 4.74 2.43
C HIS A 113 -3.09 3.96 1.56
N PHE A 114 -2.61 3.51 0.41
CA PHE A 114 -3.40 2.77 -0.56
C PHE A 114 -2.71 1.44 -0.80
N ILE A 115 -2.74 0.60 0.24
CA ILE A 115 -2.01 -0.65 0.32
C ILE A 115 -2.93 -1.76 0.82
N VAL A 116 -2.64 -2.98 0.39
CA VAL A 116 -3.18 -4.21 0.96
C VAL A 116 -2.03 -5.00 1.58
N TRP A 117 -2.28 -5.69 2.68
CA TRP A 117 -1.33 -6.67 3.22
C TRP A 117 -2.06 -7.82 3.91
N ARG A 118 -1.37 -8.95 3.98
CA ARG A 118 -1.76 -10.10 4.81
C ARG A 118 -0.52 -10.60 5.52
N GLU A 119 -0.69 -10.96 6.78
CA GLU A 119 0.31 -11.67 7.57
C GLU A 119 -0.18 -13.09 7.87
N THR A 120 0.70 -14.08 7.71
CA THR A 120 0.40 -15.51 7.93
C THR A 120 1.57 -16.20 8.62
N ALA A 121 1.30 -17.04 9.62
CA ALA A 121 2.30 -17.92 10.20
C ALA A 121 2.77 -18.95 9.17
N ILE A 122 4.08 -19.23 9.14
CA ILE A 122 4.70 -20.12 8.15
C ILE A 122 5.38 -21.34 8.77
N ALA A 123 5.14 -21.62 10.05
CA ALA A 123 5.63 -22.82 10.72
C ALA A 123 5.15 -24.08 9.97
N GLY A 124 6.09 -24.93 9.54
CA GLY A 124 5.80 -26.17 8.80
C GLY A 124 5.40 -25.97 7.34
N VAL A 125 5.48 -24.76 6.79
CA VAL A 125 5.16 -24.50 5.37
C VAL A 125 6.41 -24.69 4.51
N MET A 126 6.26 -25.49 3.45
CA MET A 126 7.33 -25.74 2.48
C MET A 126 7.68 -24.46 1.70
N PRO A 127 8.98 -24.17 1.42
CA PRO A 127 9.41 -22.96 0.71
C PRO A 127 8.70 -22.72 -0.64
N GLU A 128 8.39 -23.78 -1.39
CA GLU A 128 7.72 -23.69 -2.70
C GLU A 128 6.27 -23.19 -2.55
N VAL A 129 5.61 -23.49 -1.43
CA VAL A 129 4.28 -22.98 -1.11
C VAL A 129 4.36 -21.50 -0.78
N LEU A 130 5.37 -21.08 -0.03
CA LEU A 130 5.59 -19.66 0.29
C LEU A 130 5.82 -18.83 -0.96
N GLN A 131 6.68 -19.30 -1.87
CA GLN A 131 6.92 -18.60 -3.14
C GLN A 131 5.63 -18.43 -3.94
N LYS A 132 4.82 -19.50 -4.06
CA LYS A 132 3.54 -19.45 -4.78
C LYS A 132 2.56 -18.47 -4.12
N ASP A 133 2.54 -18.43 -2.80
CA ASP A 133 1.66 -17.53 -2.04
C ASP A 133 2.04 -16.05 -2.23
N VAL A 134 3.33 -15.72 -2.16
CA VAL A 134 3.84 -14.36 -2.44
C VAL A 134 3.46 -13.92 -3.86
N VAL A 135 3.71 -14.78 -4.85
CA VAL A 135 3.39 -14.47 -6.26
C VAL A 135 1.88 -14.33 -6.47
N ALA A 136 1.06 -15.17 -5.84
CA ALA A 136 -0.39 -15.07 -5.90
C ALA A 136 -0.90 -13.75 -5.32
N GLY A 137 -0.40 -13.35 -4.14
CA GLY A 137 -0.73 -12.06 -3.53
C GLY A 137 -0.38 -10.89 -4.44
N PHE A 138 0.81 -10.90 -5.05
CA PHE A 138 1.22 -9.85 -5.99
C PHE A 138 0.33 -9.77 -7.23
N LYS A 139 -0.08 -10.91 -7.80
CA LYS A 139 -1.02 -10.95 -8.93
C LYS A 139 -2.39 -10.38 -8.55
N ILE A 140 -2.91 -10.75 -7.37
CA ILE A 140 -4.21 -10.25 -6.88
C ILE A 140 -4.18 -8.73 -6.68
N ALA A 141 -3.08 -8.20 -6.16
CA ALA A 141 -2.93 -6.76 -5.93
C ALA A 141 -2.48 -5.96 -7.16
N GLN A 142 -2.11 -6.61 -8.27
CA GLN A 142 -1.60 -5.95 -9.47
C GLN A 142 -2.53 -4.84 -10.02
N PRO A 143 -3.87 -5.00 -10.06
CA PRO A 143 -4.75 -3.93 -10.53
C PRO A 143 -4.65 -2.66 -9.70
N LEU A 144 -4.53 -2.78 -8.37
CA LEU A 144 -4.32 -1.65 -7.46
C LEU A 144 -2.98 -0.96 -7.73
N VAL A 145 -1.89 -1.74 -7.80
CA VAL A 145 -0.55 -1.21 -8.08
C VAL A 145 -0.50 -0.51 -9.43
N THR A 146 -1.14 -1.09 -10.45
CA THR A 146 -1.17 -0.54 -11.81
C THR A 146 -1.93 0.78 -11.83
N TRP A 147 -3.13 0.83 -11.25
CA TRP A 147 -3.92 2.06 -11.17
C TRP A 147 -3.19 3.18 -10.42
N LEU A 148 -2.51 2.86 -9.31
CA LEU A 148 -1.70 3.84 -8.60
C LEU A 148 -0.56 4.37 -9.49
N ARG A 149 0.10 3.53 -10.29
CA ARG A 149 1.18 3.95 -11.19
C ARG A 149 0.73 4.85 -12.34
N GLU A 150 -0.54 4.81 -12.73
CA GLU A 150 -1.11 5.73 -13.74
C GLU A 150 -1.25 7.17 -13.22
N ILE A 151 -1.27 7.35 -11.91
CA ILE A 151 -1.38 8.66 -11.29
C ILE A 151 0.03 9.25 -11.30
N LYS A 152 0.21 10.42 -11.90
CA LYS A 152 1.47 11.17 -11.79
C LYS A 152 1.34 12.17 -10.64
N PRO A 153 2.36 12.37 -9.80
CA PRO A 153 2.38 13.53 -8.94
C PRO A 153 2.33 14.81 -9.82
N PRO A 154 1.83 15.93 -9.29
CA PRO A 154 1.99 17.21 -9.97
C PRO A 154 3.47 17.39 -10.30
N VAL A 155 3.79 17.79 -11.53
CA VAL A 155 5.17 18.21 -11.85
C VAL A 155 5.46 19.36 -10.89
N ALA A 156 6.53 19.25 -10.10
CA ALA A 156 6.98 20.41 -9.33
C ALA A 156 7.25 21.51 -10.36
N ASP A 157 6.55 22.63 -10.27
CA ASP A 157 6.89 23.81 -11.06
C ASP A 157 8.40 24.02 -10.89
N GLU A 158 9.15 23.94 -11.98
CA GLU A 158 10.53 24.38 -12.01
C GLU A 158 10.48 25.85 -11.61
N ALA A 159 10.93 26.14 -10.38
CA ALA A 159 11.05 27.49 -9.89
C ALA A 159 11.96 28.25 -10.87
N ILE A 160 11.35 29.16 -11.64
CA ILE A 160 12.05 30.22 -12.38
C ILE A 160 12.49 31.28 -11.38
#